data_AF-A0A7W4YY65-F1
#
_entry.id   AF-A0A7W4YY65-F1
#
_cell.length_a   1.000
_cell.length_b   1.000
_cell.length_c   1.000
_cell.angle_alpha   90.00
_cell.angle_beta   90.00
_cell.angle_gamma   90.00
#
_symmetry.space_group_name_H-M   'P 1'
#
loop_
_entity.id
_entity.type
_entity.pdbx_description
1 polymer ?
#
loop_
_entity_poly.entity_id
_entity_poly.type
_entity_poly.pdbx_seq_one_letter_code
_entity_poly.pdbx_strand_id
1 'polypeptide(L)'
;MLKHQDKSLLSVRNLTVGFQVGGVTLDAVRGIDLDVARGEVVGVVGESGSGKSVAMLACLGLVPRTARVAGSVRFQDKELVGMPQSEMRKLRGSRIGMIFQDPLSSLNPVLTIGSQIVEAIRLHQPGISRKQAYDRAVELLDLVSIPQPDRRVSQYPHEFSGGMRQRAMIAMAVANGPDLLIADEPTTALDVTVQAQVLEVLKSLRDRLGLGIVLITHDLGVVAGNVDRVAVIYSGRVVEAAEVGALFRDPRHPYTRGLLSSIPKLDEKRERLFSIEGTPPPLGRRPTGCAFHPRCIYAREVCLKEEPALRLAGASLSACHFADSLEQMPVHQAAAGPETTEVHQ
;
A
#
# COMPACT_ATOMS: atom_id res chain seq x y z
N MET A 1 17.86 2.61 14.75
CA MET A 1 18.54 1.44 14.15
C MET A 1 17.56 0.27 14.27
N LEU A 2 16.66 0.14 13.29
CA LEU A 2 15.65 -0.93 13.28
C LEU A 2 16.40 -2.24 13.00
N LYS A 3 16.13 -3.28 13.80
CA LYS A 3 16.90 -4.54 13.87
C LYS A 3 17.30 -5.05 12.48
N HIS A 4 18.60 -5.00 12.20
CA HIS A 4 19.21 -5.40 10.93
C HIS A 4 19.72 -6.86 10.99
N GLN A 5 18.93 -7.79 11.54
CA GLN A 5 19.40 -9.17 11.76
C GLN A 5 18.46 -10.30 11.34
N ASP A 6 17.32 -10.00 10.69
CA ASP A 6 16.69 -10.97 9.80
C ASP A 6 16.82 -10.47 8.37
N LYS A 7 17.26 -11.36 7.49
CA LYS A 7 17.51 -11.08 6.08
C LYS A 7 16.18 -10.68 5.42
N SER A 8 15.99 -9.40 5.12
CA SER A 8 14.78 -8.87 4.49
C SER A 8 14.40 -9.71 3.27
N LEU A 9 13.12 -10.12 3.20
CA LEU A 9 12.56 -10.82 2.04
C LEU A 9 12.54 -9.90 0.81
N LEU A 10 12.10 -8.66 1.01
CA LEU A 10 12.17 -7.56 0.05
C LEU A 10 12.95 -6.40 0.67
N SER A 11 13.92 -5.86 -0.06
CA SER A 11 14.68 -4.66 0.31
C SER A 11 14.69 -3.68 -0.84
N VAL A 12 14.04 -2.54 -0.64
CA VAL A 12 13.98 -1.40 -1.58
C VAL A 12 14.92 -0.32 -1.06
N ARG A 13 15.82 0.18 -1.91
CA ARG A 13 16.78 1.23 -1.58
C ARG A 13 16.80 2.33 -2.64
N ASN A 14 16.58 3.55 -2.20
CA ASN A 14 16.57 4.77 -3.01
C ASN A 14 15.79 4.61 -4.32
N LEU A 15 14.61 3.97 -4.25
CA LEU A 15 13.79 3.73 -5.43
C LEU A 15 13.27 5.06 -5.96
N THR A 16 13.55 5.36 -7.23
CA THR A 16 12.99 6.50 -7.96
C THR A 16 12.25 6.00 -9.18
N VAL A 17 11.14 6.67 -9.49
CA VAL A 17 10.33 6.38 -10.67
C VAL A 17 9.88 7.70 -11.26
N GLY A 18 10.28 7.98 -12.49
CA GLY A 18 9.88 9.18 -13.22
C GLY A 18 9.31 8.89 -14.59
N PHE A 19 8.32 9.66 -15.02
CA PHE A 19 7.66 9.51 -16.31
C PHE A 19 8.08 10.61 -17.27
N GLN A 20 8.41 10.26 -18.51
CA GLN A 20 8.71 11.26 -19.53
C GLN A 20 7.43 11.81 -20.15
N VAL A 21 7.22 13.12 -20.01
CA VAL A 21 6.10 13.85 -20.61
C VAL A 21 6.64 15.14 -21.25
N GLY A 22 6.46 15.30 -22.56
CA GLY A 22 6.89 16.51 -23.28
C GLY A 22 8.39 16.82 -23.15
N GLY A 23 9.24 15.78 -23.05
CA GLY A 23 10.69 15.95 -22.88
C GLY A 23 11.15 16.20 -21.43
N VAL A 24 10.22 16.39 -20.49
CA VAL A 24 10.52 16.58 -19.06
C VAL A 24 10.25 15.28 -18.30
N THR A 25 11.10 14.97 -17.32
CA THR A 25 10.88 13.83 -16.42
C THR A 25 10.09 14.29 -15.21
N LEU A 26 8.94 13.65 -14.98
CA LEU A 26 8.05 13.91 -13.85
C LEU A 26 8.18 12.77 -12.86
N ASP A 27 8.92 12.98 -11.77
CA ASP A 27 9.13 11.96 -10.75
C ASP A 27 7.83 11.66 -10.02
N ALA A 28 7.40 10.41 -9.93
CA ALA A 28 6.30 9.94 -9.10
C ALA A 28 6.79 9.35 -7.78
N VAL A 29 7.99 8.78 -7.77
CA VAL A 29 8.67 8.21 -6.59
C VAL A 29 10.06 8.83 -6.50
N ARG A 30 10.44 9.31 -5.32
CA ARG A 30 11.60 10.20 -5.08
C ARG A 30 12.53 9.66 -3.98
N GLY A 31 12.97 8.41 -4.10
CA GLY A 31 13.91 7.79 -3.17
C GLY A 31 13.20 7.14 -1.99
N ILE A 32 12.42 6.10 -2.27
CA ILE A 32 11.78 5.27 -1.25
C ILE A 32 12.75 4.18 -0.78
N ASP A 33 12.87 4.07 0.54
CA ASP A 33 13.47 2.93 1.22
C ASP A 33 12.36 2.14 1.93
N LEU A 34 12.34 0.83 1.75
CA LEU A 34 11.35 -0.06 2.35
C LEU A 34 11.94 -1.46 2.53
N ASP A 35 11.73 -2.06 3.69
CA ASP A 35 12.06 -3.46 3.95
C ASP A 35 10.80 -4.23 4.33
N VAL A 36 10.77 -5.50 3.94
CA VAL A 36 9.73 -6.46 4.33
C VAL A 36 10.41 -7.76 4.71
N ALA A 37 10.18 -8.25 5.92
CA ALA A 37 10.64 -9.55 6.38
C ALA A 37 9.65 -10.67 6.00
N ARG A 38 10.09 -11.92 6.16
CA ARG A 38 9.18 -13.07 6.03
C ARG A 38 8.18 -13.06 7.20
N GLY A 39 6.92 -13.37 6.92
CA GLY A 39 5.86 -13.37 7.94
C GLY A 39 5.46 -11.98 8.44
N GLU A 40 6.07 -10.90 7.93
CA GLU A 40 5.73 -9.52 8.30
C GLU A 40 4.70 -8.93 7.34
N VAL A 41 3.78 -8.13 7.87
CA VAL A 41 2.87 -7.28 7.12
C VAL A 41 3.31 -5.83 7.27
N VAL A 42 3.66 -5.20 6.15
CA VAL A 42 4.02 -3.79 6.08
C VAL A 42 2.91 -3.02 5.37
N GLY A 43 2.28 -2.10 6.08
CA GLY A 43 1.30 -1.16 5.53
C GLY A 43 1.99 -0.01 4.80
N VAL A 44 1.59 0.27 3.57
CA VAL A 44 2.03 1.42 2.80
C VAL A 44 0.86 2.36 2.59
N VAL A 45 0.90 3.52 3.24
CA VAL A 45 -0.27 4.39 3.41
C VAL A 45 -0.04 5.78 2.85
N GLY A 46 -1.10 6.41 2.37
CA GLY A 46 -1.05 7.80 1.88
C GLY A 46 -2.23 8.10 0.97
N GLU A 47 -2.47 9.38 0.70
CA GLU A 47 -3.54 9.84 -0.20
C GLU A 47 -3.35 9.28 -1.61
N SER A 48 -4.42 9.31 -2.42
CA SER A 48 -4.34 8.95 -3.83
C SER A 48 -3.29 9.80 -4.56
N GLY A 49 -2.55 9.21 -5.51
CA GLY A 49 -1.48 9.91 -6.24
C GLY A 49 -0.18 10.14 -5.47
N SER A 50 -0.05 9.67 -4.22
CA SER A 50 1.19 9.79 -3.43
C SER A 50 2.36 8.92 -3.93
N GLY A 51 2.13 8.00 -4.86
CA GLY A 51 3.18 7.15 -5.47
C GLY A 51 3.27 5.72 -4.95
N LYS A 52 2.36 5.29 -4.06
CA LYS A 52 2.35 3.94 -3.45
C LYS A 52 2.30 2.81 -4.47
N SER A 53 1.26 2.79 -5.30
CA SER A 53 1.04 1.78 -6.35
C SER A 53 2.17 1.80 -7.38
N VAL A 54 2.61 3.00 -7.79
CA VAL A 54 3.73 3.16 -8.73
C VAL A 54 5.03 2.59 -8.17
N ALA A 55 5.32 2.80 -6.89
CA ALA A 55 6.51 2.25 -6.24
C ALA A 55 6.47 0.71 -6.25
N MET A 56 5.34 0.11 -5.87
CA MET A 56 5.23 -1.35 -5.81
C MET A 56 5.18 -2.01 -7.19
N LEU A 57 4.53 -1.39 -8.17
CA LEU A 57 4.61 -1.80 -9.57
C LEU A 57 6.04 -1.71 -10.11
N ALA A 58 6.80 -0.69 -9.73
CA ALA A 58 8.20 -0.53 -10.14
C ALA A 58 9.08 -1.63 -9.54
N CYS A 59 8.86 -2.01 -8.27
CA CYS A 59 9.54 -3.15 -7.64
C CYS A 59 9.36 -4.44 -8.45
N LEU A 60 8.18 -4.63 -9.06
CA LEU A 60 7.90 -5.78 -9.89
C LEU A 60 8.27 -5.59 -11.35
N GLY A 61 8.72 -4.41 -11.80
CA GLY A 61 8.96 -4.11 -13.22
C GLY A 61 7.69 -4.10 -14.07
N LEU A 62 6.56 -3.69 -13.48
CA LEU A 62 5.23 -3.61 -14.11
C LEU A 62 4.83 -2.17 -14.51
N VAL A 63 5.70 -1.18 -14.27
CA VAL A 63 5.47 0.19 -14.75
C VAL A 63 5.56 0.28 -16.27
N PRO A 64 4.87 1.25 -16.91
CA PRO A 64 4.97 1.50 -18.35
C PRO A 64 6.41 1.69 -18.82
N ARG A 65 6.69 1.34 -20.08
CA ARG A 65 8.03 1.51 -20.68
C ARG A 65 8.54 2.96 -20.74
N THR A 66 7.62 3.93 -20.63
CA THR A 66 7.94 5.36 -20.57
C THR A 66 8.44 5.80 -19.19
N ALA A 67 8.35 4.93 -18.18
CA ALA A 67 8.89 5.17 -16.85
C ALA A 67 10.39 4.88 -16.82
N ARG A 68 11.15 5.76 -16.17
CA ARG A 68 12.53 5.53 -15.76
C ARG A 68 12.53 5.10 -14.31
N VAL A 69 13.09 3.92 -14.05
CA VAL A 69 13.24 3.36 -12.69
C VAL A 69 14.72 3.35 -12.35
N ALA A 70 15.09 3.86 -11.18
CA ALA A 70 16.44 3.75 -10.63
C ALA A 70 16.39 3.44 -9.12
N GLY A 71 17.56 3.14 -8.54
CA GLY A 71 17.67 2.57 -7.20
C GLY A 71 17.90 1.06 -7.25
N SER A 72 17.65 0.38 -6.13
CA SER A 72 17.83 -1.06 -5.98
C SER A 72 16.59 -1.69 -5.35
N VAL A 73 16.14 -2.82 -5.90
CA VAL A 73 15.05 -3.62 -5.36
C VAL A 73 15.53 -5.06 -5.31
N ARG A 74 15.75 -5.59 -4.12
CA ARG A 74 16.23 -6.95 -3.91
C ARG A 74 15.14 -7.83 -3.33
N PHE A 75 14.88 -8.97 -3.96
CA PHE A 75 14.05 -10.04 -3.43
C PHE A 75 14.91 -11.27 -3.17
N GLN A 76 15.05 -11.68 -1.91
CA GLN A 76 15.97 -12.77 -1.50
C GLN A 76 17.38 -12.57 -2.09
N ASP A 77 17.93 -11.37 -1.90
CA ASP A 77 19.20 -10.86 -2.45
C ASP A 77 19.29 -10.68 -3.98
N LYS A 78 18.31 -11.14 -4.76
CA LYS A 78 18.30 -10.98 -6.21
C LYS A 78 17.84 -9.58 -6.58
N GLU A 79 18.70 -8.83 -7.26
CA GLU A 79 18.36 -7.51 -7.81
C GLU A 79 17.30 -7.66 -8.91
N LEU A 80 16.19 -6.93 -8.76
CA LEU A 80 15.05 -6.94 -9.67
C LEU A 80 15.13 -5.77 -10.67
N VAL A 81 15.71 -4.63 -10.29
CA VAL A 81 15.84 -3.49 -11.19
C VAL A 81 16.84 -3.84 -12.31
N GLY A 82 16.38 -3.74 -13.55
CA GLY A 82 17.18 -4.14 -14.72
C GLY A 82 17.21 -5.65 -14.98
N MET A 83 16.51 -6.47 -14.19
CA MET A 83 16.40 -7.91 -14.43
C MET A 83 15.76 -8.20 -15.80
N PRO A 84 16.31 -9.12 -16.62
CA PRO A 84 15.69 -9.54 -17.86
C PRO A 84 14.27 -10.06 -17.66
N GLN A 85 13.35 -9.73 -18.58
CA GLN A 85 11.93 -10.12 -18.46
C GLN A 85 11.72 -11.64 -18.37
N SER A 86 12.61 -12.46 -18.96
CA SER A 86 12.57 -13.92 -18.86
C SER A 86 12.77 -14.42 -17.43
N GLU A 87 13.75 -13.86 -16.71
CA GLU A 87 13.96 -14.16 -15.29
C GLU A 87 12.84 -13.55 -14.44
N MET A 88 12.38 -12.35 -14.81
CA MET A 88 11.35 -11.67 -14.05
C MET A 88 10.02 -12.45 -14.04
N ARG A 89 9.68 -13.06 -15.19
CA ARG A 89 8.54 -13.99 -15.34
C ARG A 89 8.64 -15.24 -14.46
N LYS A 90 9.84 -15.69 -14.09
CA LYS A 90 10.01 -16.84 -13.19
C LYS A 90 9.73 -16.52 -11.74
N LEU A 91 9.71 -15.24 -11.35
CA LEU A 91 9.41 -14.79 -9.99
C LEU A 91 7.97 -14.28 -9.84
N ARG A 92 7.46 -13.52 -10.82
CA ARG A 92 6.07 -13.04 -10.81
C ARG A 92 5.12 -14.24 -10.88
N GLY A 93 4.10 -14.26 -10.03
CA GLY A 93 3.07 -15.30 -9.99
C GLY A 93 3.50 -16.61 -9.31
N SER A 94 4.80 -16.87 -9.15
CA SER A 94 5.34 -18.08 -8.50
C SER A 94 5.96 -17.80 -7.13
N ARG A 95 6.73 -16.72 -7.00
CA ARG A 95 7.47 -16.32 -5.78
C ARG A 95 6.98 -14.98 -5.25
N ILE A 96 6.43 -14.14 -6.11
CA ILE A 96 5.83 -12.85 -5.77
C ILE A 96 4.43 -12.78 -6.37
N GLY A 97 3.42 -12.77 -5.51
CA GLY A 97 2.01 -12.57 -5.87
C GLY A 97 1.66 -11.08 -5.86
N MET A 98 0.73 -10.69 -6.72
CA MET A 98 0.17 -9.34 -6.71
C MET A 98 -1.36 -9.41 -6.77
N ILE A 99 -2.00 -8.63 -5.90
CA ILE A 99 -3.43 -8.35 -5.97
C ILE A 99 -3.53 -6.92 -6.52
N PHE A 100 -4.05 -6.80 -7.73
CA PHE A 100 -4.23 -5.52 -8.41
C PHE A 100 -5.46 -4.80 -7.86
N GLN A 101 -5.49 -3.48 -8.08
CA GLN A 101 -6.65 -2.65 -7.79
C GLN A 101 -7.83 -3.09 -8.68
N ASP A 102 -9.03 -3.15 -8.10
CA ASP A 102 -10.30 -3.55 -8.74
C ASP A 102 -10.35 -4.98 -9.35
N PRO A 103 -11.07 -5.93 -8.71
CA PRO A 103 -11.29 -7.28 -9.24
C PRO A 103 -11.88 -7.35 -10.64
N LEU A 104 -12.76 -6.41 -11.04
CA LEU A 104 -13.46 -6.48 -12.32
C LEU A 104 -12.52 -6.21 -13.49
N SER A 105 -11.54 -5.33 -13.28
CA SER A 105 -10.49 -5.08 -14.28
C SER A 105 -9.49 -6.23 -14.37
N SER A 106 -9.37 -7.03 -13.30
CA SER A 106 -8.35 -8.07 -13.16
C SER A 106 -8.82 -9.46 -13.58
N LEU A 107 -10.12 -9.77 -13.44
CA LEU A 107 -10.72 -11.04 -13.85
C LEU A 107 -11.26 -10.93 -15.28
N ASN A 108 -10.95 -11.91 -16.12
CA ASN A 108 -11.53 -12.02 -17.45
C ASN A 108 -13.01 -12.45 -17.34
N PRO A 109 -13.98 -11.61 -17.79
CA PRO A 109 -15.40 -11.86 -17.58
C PRO A 109 -15.97 -13.02 -18.41
N VAL A 110 -15.25 -13.47 -19.46
CA VAL A 110 -15.68 -14.57 -20.34
C VAL A 110 -15.03 -15.90 -19.99
N LEU A 111 -14.22 -15.95 -18.93
CA LEU A 111 -13.61 -17.16 -18.41
C LEU A 111 -14.18 -17.49 -17.04
N THR A 112 -14.24 -18.78 -16.68
CA THR A 112 -14.66 -19.16 -15.33
C THR A 112 -13.57 -18.82 -14.32
N ILE A 113 -13.94 -18.70 -13.05
CA ILE A 113 -13.00 -18.47 -11.95
C ILE A 113 -11.95 -19.59 -11.92
N GLY A 114 -12.40 -20.84 -12.01
CA GLY A 114 -11.55 -22.02 -12.02
C GLY A 114 -10.58 -22.05 -13.19
N SER A 115 -11.02 -21.69 -14.40
CA SER A 115 -10.12 -21.73 -15.56
C SER A 115 -8.95 -20.75 -15.43
N GLN A 116 -9.21 -19.57 -14.86
CA GLN A 116 -8.18 -18.54 -14.63
C GLN A 116 -7.18 -18.98 -13.54
N ILE A 117 -7.65 -19.58 -12.45
CA ILE A 117 -6.77 -20.13 -11.40
C ILE A 117 -5.95 -21.31 -11.95
N VAL A 118 -6.58 -22.22 -12.72
CA VAL A 118 -5.90 -23.35 -13.35
C VAL A 118 -4.82 -22.88 -14.32
N GLU A 119 -5.07 -21.83 -15.09
CA GLU A 119 -4.06 -21.22 -15.97
C GLU A 119 -2.87 -20.71 -15.17
N ALA A 120 -3.11 -19.93 -14.11
CA ALA A 120 -2.05 -19.40 -13.24
C ALA A 120 -1.19 -20.52 -12.61
N ILE A 121 -1.80 -21.64 -12.21
CA ILE A 121 -1.08 -22.80 -11.68
C ILE A 121 -0.21 -23.44 -12.76
N ARG A 122 -0.83 -23.79 -13.90
CA ARG A 122 -0.15 -24.56 -14.97
C ARG A 122 0.96 -23.77 -15.65
N LEU A 123 0.87 -22.45 -15.69
CA LEU A 123 1.92 -21.58 -16.24
C LEU A 123 3.25 -21.71 -15.47
N HIS A 124 3.17 -21.96 -14.15
CA HIS A 124 4.35 -22.03 -13.28
C HIS A 124 4.67 -23.45 -12.79
N GLN A 125 3.78 -24.42 -13.05
CA GLN A 125 3.95 -25.82 -12.67
C GLN A 125 3.76 -26.74 -13.89
N PRO A 126 4.76 -26.85 -14.80
CA PRO A 126 4.59 -27.54 -16.08
C PRO A 126 4.28 -29.04 -15.96
N GLY A 127 4.60 -29.67 -14.81
CA GLY A 127 4.32 -31.09 -14.56
C GLY A 127 2.90 -31.40 -14.05
N ILE A 128 2.08 -30.38 -13.73
CA ILE A 128 0.75 -30.61 -13.17
C ILE A 128 -0.27 -30.93 -14.27
N SER A 129 -1.04 -32.01 -14.08
CA SER A 129 -2.14 -32.32 -14.99
C SER A 129 -3.28 -31.31 -14.85
N ARG A 130 -4.10 -31.16 -15.88
CA ARG A 130 -5.28 -30.27 -15.84
C ARG A 130 -6.23 -30.63 -14.70
N LYS A 131 -6.40 -31.93 -14.41
CA LYS A 131 -7.24 -32.41 -13.32
C LYS A 131 -6.69 -31.98 -11.95
N GLN A 132 -5.41 -32.25 -11.70
CA GLN A 132 -4.75 -31.83 -10.46
C GLN A 132 -4.78 -30.31 -10.27
N ALA A 133 -4.59 -29.53 -11.33
CA ALA A 133 -4.69 -28.07 -11.25
C ALA A 133 -6.11 -27.59 -10.92
N TYR A 134 -7.13 -28.30 -11.43
CA TYR A 134 -8.53 -28.00 -11.12
C TYR A 134 -8.87 -28.34 -9.66
N ASP A 135 -8.44 -29.50 -9.18
CA ASP A 135 -8.60 -29.90 -7.78
C ASP A 135 -7.93 -28.87 -6.86
N ARG A 136 -6.71 -28.43 -7.23
CA ARG A 136 -6.00 -27.36 -6.52
C ARG A 136 -6.73 -26.01 -6.58
N ALA A 137 -7.40 -25.68 -7.69
CA ALA A 137 -8.20 -24.46 -7.79
C ALA A 137 -9.38 -24.48 -6.81
N VAL A 138 -10.02 -25.63 -6.62
CA VAL A 138 -11.08 -25.81 -5.61
C VAL A 138 -10.51 -25.62 -4.19
N GLU A 139 -9.37 -26.23 -3.88
CA GLU A 139 -8.68 -26.05 -2.58
C GLU A 139 -8.31 -24.58 -2.32
N LEU A 140 -7.86 -23.85 -3.35
CA LEU A 140 -7.52 -22.44 -3.23
C LEU A 140 -8.75 -21.57 -2.97
N LEU A 141 -9.88 -21.88 -3.61
CA LEU A 141 -11.15 -21.19 -3.35
C LEU A 141 -11.65 -21.47 -1.92
N ASP A 142 -11.48 -22.69 -1.42
CA ASP A 142 -11.76 -23.03 -0.02
C ASP A 142 -10.84 -22.26 0.95
N LEU A 143 -9.54 -22.18 0.65
CA LEU A 143 -8.55 -21.46 1.44
C LEU A 143 -8.90 -19.97 1.63
N VAL A 144 -9.53 -19.36 0.62
CA VAL A 144 -10.01 -17.97 0.69
C VAL A 144 -11.50 -17.88 1.07
N SER A 145 -12.05 -18.90 1.71
CA SER A 145 -13.42 -18.89 2.25
C SER A 145 -14.51 -18.60 1.20
N ILE A 146 -14.39 -19.16 -0.01
CA ILE A 146 -15.47 -19.16 -0.99
C ILE A 146 -16.43 -20.31 -0.65
N PRO A 147 -17.73 -20.04 -0.41
CA PRO A 147 -18.68 -21.08 -0.05
C PRO A 147 -18.97 -21.99 -1.26
N GLN A 148 -19.06 -23.30 -1.03
CA GLN A 148 -19.29 -24.32 -2.07
C GLN A 148 -18.25 -24.21 -3.22
N PRO A 149 -16.95 -24.27 -2.91
CA PRO A 149 -15.89 -24.00 -3.90
C PRO A 149 -15.94 -24.99 -5.08
N ASP A 150 -16.35 -26.24 -4.84
CA ASP A 150 -16.58 -27.30 -5.81
C ASP A 150 -17.60 -26.94 -6.90
N ARG A 151 -18.65 -26.20 -6.52
CA ARG A 151 -19.66 -25.68 -7.44
C ARG A 151 -19.20 -24.37 -8.08
N ARG A 152 -18.64 -23.46 -7.27
CA ARG A 152 -18.36 -22.08 -7.66
C ARG A 152 -17.12 -21.92 -8.53
N VAL A 153 -16.22 -22.89 -8.54
CA VAL A 153 -15.07 -22.93 -9.46
C VAL A 153 -15.48 -22.87 -10.94
N SER A 154 -16.68 -23.35 -11.28
CA SER A 154 -17.21 -23.33 -12.66
C SER A 154 -18.00 -22.06 -13.01
N GLN A 155 -18.16 -21.15 -12.06
CA GLN A 155 -18.88 -19.89 -12.28
C GLN A 155 -17.99 -18.83 -12.92
N TYR A 156 -18.63 -17.86 -13.56
CA TYR A 156 -18.02 -16.68 -14.14
C TYR A 156 -17.93 -15.53 -13.11
N PRO A 157 -17.03 -14.55 -13.31
CA PRO A 157 -16.90 -13.40 -12.41
C PRO A 157 -18.21 -12.66 -12.16
N HIS A 158 -19.07 -12.52 -13.18
CA HIS A 158 -20.36 -11.82 -13.04
C HIS A 158 -21.35 -12.54 -12.11
N GLU A 159 -21.16 -13.82 -11.83
CA GLU A 159 -21.97 -14.59 -10.85
C GLU A 159 -21.47 -14.45 -9.40
N PHE A 160 -20.29 -13.86 -9.18
CA PHE A 160 -19.70 -13.63 -7.86
C PHE A 160 -20.11 -12.25 -7.30
N SER A 161 -20.27 -12.15 -5.98
CA SER A 161 -20.35 -10.85 -5.30
C SER A 161 -18.99 -10.13 -5.33
N GLY A 162 -18.95 -8.82 -5.07
CA GLY A 162 -17.70 -8.05 -5.03
C GLY A 162 -16.64 -8.68 -4.12
N GLY A 163 -17.03 -9.03 -2.88
CA GLY A 163 -16.14 -9.71 -1.94
C GLY A 163 -15.67 -11.09 -2.41
N MET A 164 -16.52 -11.86 -3.08
CA MET A 164 -16.12 -13.13 -3.65
C MET A 164 -15.13 -12.96 -4.81
N ARG A 165 -15.32 -11.95 -5.67
CA ARG A 165 -14.37 -11.64 -6.75
C ARG A 165 -13.01 -11.27 -6.18
N GLN A 166 -12.98 -10.45 -5.13
CA GLN A 166 -11.75 -10.10 -4.42
C GLN A 166 -11.06 -11.35 -3.87
N ARG A 167 -11.80 -12.24 -3.20
CA ARG A 167 -11.24 -13.50 -2.65
C ARG A 167 -10.75 -14.44 -3.75
N ALA A 168 -11.47 -14.55 -4.87
CA ALA A 168 -10.99 -15.31 -6.03
C ALA A 168 -9.68 -14.74 -6.62
N MET A 169 -9.54 -13.42 -6.69
CA MET A 169 -8.30 -12.77 -7.10
C MET A 169 -7.16 -13.06 -6.11
N ILE A 170 -7.43 -13.05 -4.81
CA ILE A 170 -6.46 -13.46 -3.78
C ILE A 170 -6.03 -14.92 -4.00
N ALA A 171 -6.98 -15.83 -4.21
CA ALA A 171 -6.70 -17.25 -4.48
C ALA A 171 -5.78 -17.43 -5.69
N MET A 172 -6.03 -16.69 -6.76
CA MET A 172 -5.18 -16.67 -7.95
C MET A 172 -3.77 -16.11 -7.65
N ALA A 173 -3.68 -15.03 -6.88
CA ALA A 173 -2.40 -14.42 -6.52
C ALA A 173 -1.50 -15.32 -5.65
N VAL A 174 -2.11 -16.21 -4.84
CA VAL A 174 -1.37 -17.16 -3.97
C VAL A 174 -1.31 -18.58 -4.55
N ALA A 175 -1.80 -18.80 -5.76
CA ALA A 175 -2.02 -20.14 -6.32
C ALA A 175 -0.76 -21.02 -6.37
N ASN A 176 0.40 -20.40 -6.57
CA ASN A 176 1.70 -21.07 -6.64
C ASN A 176 2.53 -21.00 -5.36
N GLY A 177 1.96 -20.53 -4.25
CA GLY A 177 2.66 -20.40 -2.97
C GLY A 177 3.81 -19.39 -3.02
N PRO A 178 3.54 -18.09 -3.30
CA PRO A 178 4.57 -17.06 -3.30
C PRO A 178 5.19 -16.91 -1.90
N ASP A 179 6.36 -16.27 -1.80
CA ASP A 179 6.91 -15.84 -0.51
C ASP A 179 6.45 -14.43 -0.13
N LEU A 180 6.20 -13.57 -1.14
CA LEU A 180 5.81 -12.18 -0.99
C LEU A 180 4.47 -11.95 -1.68
N LEU A 181 3.56 -11.25 -1.01
CA LEU A 181 2.29 -10.80 -1.57
C LEU A 181 2.21 -9.28 -1.50
N ILE A 182 2.04 -8.63 -2.65
CA ILE A 182 1.76 -7.19 -2.73
C ILE A 182 0.27 -7.02 -2.98
N ALA A 183 -0.42 -6.34 -2.06
CA ALA A 183 -1.85 -6.11 -2.14
C ALA A 183 -2.15 -4.62 -2.33
N ASP A 184 -2.58 -4.23 -3.53
CA ASP A 184 -2.87 -2.83 -3.88
C ASP A 184 -4.35 -2.50 -3.70
N GLU A 185 -4.66 -1.77 -2.63
CA GLU A 185 -6.03 -1.41 -2.22
C GLU A 185 -7.01 -2.59 -2.25
N PRO A 186 -6.69 -3.73 -1.59
CA PRO A 186 -7.43 -4.99 -1.74
C PRO A 186 -8.85 -4.95 -1.15
N THR A 187 -9.24 -3.87 -0.50
CA THR A 187 -10.56 -3.70 0.12
C THR A 187 -11.31 -2.50 -0.42
N THR A 188 -10.78 -1.82 -1.45
CA THR A 188 -11.44 -0.67 -2.06
C THR A 188 -12.77 -1.09 -2.68
N ALA A 189 -13.77 -0.19 -2.63
CA ALA A 189 -15.13 -0.43 -3.13
C ALA A 189 -15.88 -1.63 -2.51
N LEU A 190 -15.44 -2.13 -1.34
CA LEU A 190 -16.16 -3.14 -0.55
C LEU A 190 -16.82 -2.49 0.67
N ASP A 191 -17.94 -3.06 1.12
CA ASP A 191 -18.53 -2.67 2.40
C ASP A 191 -17.63 -3.09 3.57
N VAL A 192 -17.82 -2.44 4.73
CA VAL A 192 -16.97 -2.63 5.93
C VAL A 192 -16.93 -4.10 6.39
N THR A 193 -18.03 -4.85 6.23
CA THR A 193 -18.09 -6.25 6.66
C THR A 193 -17.26 -7.12 5.74
N VAL A 194 -17.41 -6.95 4.42
CA VAL A 194 -16.62 -7.67 3.42
C VAL A 194 -15.15 -7.28 3.48
N GLN A 195 -14.82 -6.01 3.72
CA GLN A 195 -13.46 -5.55 3.95
C GLN A 195 -12.80 -6.32 5.10
N ALA A 196 -13.46 -6.44 6.25
CA ALA A 196 -12.93 -7.19 7.38
C ALA A 196 -12.69 -8.68 7.04
N GLN A 197 -13.61 -9.30 6.31
CA GLN A 197 -13.43 -10.69 5.84
C GLN A 197 -12.22 -10.85 4.92
N VAL A 198 -11.98 -9.90 4.01
CA VAL A 198 -10.84 -9.93 3.10
C VAL A 198 -9.52 -9.78 3.86
N LEU A 199 -9.46 -8.87 4.83
CA LEU A 199 -8.26 -8.68 5.66
C LEU A 199 -7.97 -9.92 6.51
N GLU A 200 -9.00 -10.58 7.04
CA GLU A 200 -8.84 -11.84 7.78
C GLU A 200 -8.30 -12.96 6.87
N VAL A 201 -8.74 -13.03 5.60
CA VAL A 201 -8.17 -13.96 4.62
C VAL A 201 -6.68 -13.67 4.40
N LEU A 202 -6.28 -12.41 4.22
CA LEU A 202 -4.86 -12.06 4.05
C LEU A 202 -4.02 -12.44 5.27
N LYS A 203 -4.54 -12.20 6.47
CA LYS A 203 -3.91 -12.58 7.74
C LYS A 203 -3.75 -14.09 7.88
N SER A 204 -4.81 -14.84 7.59
CA SER A 204 -4.79 -16.32 7.58
C SER A 204 -3.77 -16.86 6.57
N LEU A 205 -3.68 -16.25 5.37
CA LEU A 205 -2.69 -16.63 4.36
C LEU A 205 -1.25 -16.37 4.82
N ARG A 206 -0.98 -15.22 5.45
CA ARG A 206 0.31 -14.94 6.08
C ARG A 206 0.68 -16.02 7.09
N ASP A 207 -0.23 -16.35 8.00
CA ASP A 207 0.06 -17.28 9.11
C ASP A 207 0.24 -18.72 8.60
N ARG A 208 -0.55 -19.14 7.60
CA ARG A 208 -0.48 -20.50 7.03
C ARG A 208 0.68 -20.71 6.06
N LEU A 209 1.05 -19.69 5.30
CA LEU A 209 2.03 -19.80 4.20
C LEU A 209 3.36 -19.09 4.51
N GLY A 210 3.46 -18.36 5.62
CA GLY A 210 4.67 -17.62 5.99
C GLY A 210 4.98 -16.43 5.07
N LEU A 211 3.95 -15.82 4.47
CA LEU A 211 4.09 -14.73 3.50
C LEU A 211 4.63 -13.47 4.15
N GLY A 212 5.55 -12.77 3.48
CA GLY A 212 5.67 -11.33 3.66
C GLY A 212 4.56 -10.62 2.88
N ILE A 213 3.89 -9.63 3.48
CA ILE A 213 2.80 -8.90 2.83
C ILE A 213 3.11 -7.41 2.80
N VAL A 214 2.97 -6.80 1.63
CA VAL A 214 2.86 -5.34 1.49
C VAL A 214 1.39 -5.00 1.29
N LEU A 215 0.78 -4.33 2.26
CA LEU A 215 -0.61 -3.88 2.19
C LEU A 215 -0.65 -2.40 1.84
N ILE A 216 -1.03 -2.08 0.61
CA ILE A 216 -1.18 -0.69 0.16
C ILE A 216 -2.63 -0.26 0.41
N THR A 217 -2.82 0.86 1.08
CA THR A 217 -4.15 1.42 1.33
C THR A 217 -4.06 2.93 1.51
N HIS A 218 -5.17 3.64 1.38
CA HIS A 218 -5.30 5.03 1.82
C HIS A 218 -6.00 5.15 3.17
N ASP A 219 -6.55 4.06 3.71
CA ASP A 219 -7.29 4.02 4.97
C ASP A 219 -6.39 3.56 6.12
N LEU A 220 -6.08 4.46 7.06
CA LEU A 220 -5.35 4.12 8.28
C LEU A 220 -6.17 3.23 9.23
N GLY A 221 -7.50 3.28 9.20
CA GLY A 221 -8.36 2.39 9.98
C GLY A 221 -8.14 0.91 9.63
N VAL A 222 -7.95 0.61 8.34
CA VAL A 222 -7.54 -0.74 7.88
C VAL A 222 -6.21 -1.16 8.48
N VAL A 223 -5.30 -0.22 8.71
CA VAL A 223 -3.92 -0.52 9.13
C VAL A 223 -3.82 -0.82 10.63
N ALA A 224 -4.65 -0.16 11.46
CA ALA A 224 -4.55 -0.16 12.93
C ALA A 224 -4.51 -1.53 13.62
N GLY A 225 -4.99 -2.60 12.97
CA GLY A 225 -4.98 -3.97 13.52
C GLY A 225 -4.54 -5.06 12.53
N ASN A 226 -4.10 -4.70 11.33
CA ASN A 226 -3.83 -5.66 10.25
C ASN A 226 -2.38 -5.67 9.77
N VAL A 227 -1.53 -4.79 10.30
CA VAL A 227 -0.11 -4.73 9.91
C VAL A 227 0.80 -4.66 11.14
N ASP A 228 2.06 -5.03 10.97
CA ASP A 228 3.09 -4.92 12.01
C ASP A 228 3.73 -3.53 12.00
N ARG A 229 4.01 -3.02 10.80
CA ARG A 229 4.68 -1.73 10.56
C ARG A 229 4.00 -0.94 9.46
N VAL A 230 4.18 0.38 9.50
CA VAL A 230 3.59 1.33 8.55
C VAL A 230 4.67 2.21 7.95
N ALA A 231 4.61 2.42 6.64
CA ALA A 231 5.32 3.46 5.92
C ALA A 231 4.30 4.42 5.28
N VAL A 232 4.27 5.65 5.78
CA VAL A 232 3.41 6.73 5.27
C VAL A 232 4.15 7.43 4.14
N ILE A 233 3.55 7.42 2.95
CA ILE A 233 4.07 8.04 1.74
C ILE A 233 3.30 9.32 1.44
N TYR A 234 4.05 10.39 1.15
CA TYR A 234 3.52 11.63 0.63
C TYR A 234 4.38 12.15 -0.51
N SER A 235 3.75 12.53 -1.62
CA SER A 235 4.41 13.07 -2.82
C SER A 235 5.67 12.29 -3.26
N GLY A 236 5.57 10.97 -3.27
CA GLY A 236 6.62 10.06 -3.75
C GLY A 236 7.72 9.72 -2.75
N ARG A 237 7.59 10.10 -1.46
CA ARG A 237 8.58 9.80 -0.42
C ARG A 237 7.93 9.22 0.82
N VAL A 238 8.66 8.36 1.53
CA VAL A 238 8.31 7.98 2.90
C VAL A 238 8.52 9.20 3.79
N VAL A 239 7.44 9.71 4.37
CA VAL A 239 7.47 10.84 5.30
C VAL A 239 7.45 10.42 6.76
N GLU A 240 6.95 9.22 7.03
CA GLU A 240 7.03 8.60 8.36
C GLU A 240 7.02 7.08 8.25
N ALA A 241 7.80 6.39 9.08
CA ALA A 241 7.74 4.94 9.19
C ALA A 241 7.98 4.47 10.63
N ALA A 242 7.14 3.56 11.11
CA ALA A 242 7.23 3.03 12.47
C ALA A 242 6.47 1.69 12.62
N GLU A 243 6.61 1.05 13.78
CA GLU A 243 5.64 0.03 14.21
C GLU A 243 4.25 0.66 14.35
N VAL A 244 3.21 -0.10 13.99
CA VAL A 244 1.84 0.42 13.93
C VAL A 244 1.42 1.03 15.27
N GLY A 245 1.72 0.36 16.39
CA GLY A 245 1.38 0.84 17.73
C GLY A 245 2.13 2.10 18.15
N ALA A 246 3.32 2.37 17.60
CA ALA A 246 4.06 3.60 17.83
C ALA A 246 3.47 4.74 16.98
N LEU A 247 3.22 4.48 15.69
CA LEU A 247 2.66 5.46 14.76
C LEU A 247 1.31 6.02 15.22
N PHE A 248 0.42 5.16 15.73
CA PHE A 248 -0.91 5.57 16.19
C PHE A 248 -0.88 6.32 17.52
N ARG A 249 0.09 6.01 18.38
CA ARG A 249 0.23 6.61 19.71
C ARG A 249 0.90 7.98 19.64
N ASP A 250 1.95 8.07 18.83
CA ASP A 250 2.85 9.21 18.78
C ASP A 250 3.31 9.46 17.33
N PRO A 251 2.42 9.95 16.46
CA PRO A 251 2.74 10.30 15.07
C PRO A 251 3.69 11.51 14.99
N ARG A 252 4.84 11.30 14.35
CA ARG A 252 5.98 12.23 14.25
C ARG A 252 6.04 13.05 12.97
N HIS A 253 5.04 12.97 12.10
CA HIS A 253 4.91 13.84 10.93
C HIS A 253 3.52 14.53 10.90
N PRO A 254 3.44 15.85 10.61
CA PRO A 254 2.18 16.59 10.58
C PRO A 254 1.11 15.98 9.65
N TYR A 255 1.54 15.45 8.51
CA TYR A 255 0.67 14.73 7.58
C TYR A 255 0.04 13.49 8.23
N THR A 256 0.84 12.64 8.88
CA THR A 256 0.36 11.44 9.58
C THR A 256 -0.60 11.81 10.71
N ARG A 257 -0.28 12.86 11.48
CA ARG A 257 -1.19 13.42 12.50
C ARG A 257 -2.52 13.82 11.90
N GLY A 258 -2.48 14.51 10.76
CA GLY A 258 -3.68 14.91 10.03
C GLY A 258 -4.51 13.71 9.60
N LEU A 259 -3.89 12.70 8.97
CA LEU A 259 -4.57 11.49 8.53
C LEU A 259 -5.24 10.75 9.70
N LEU A 260 -4.53 10.57 10.82
CA LEU A 260 -5.07 9.93 12.03
C LEU A 260 -6.21 10.75 12.64
N SER A 261 -6.10 12.08 12.63
CA SER A 261 -7.13 12.98 13.16
C SER A 261 -8.41 13.01 12.32
N SER A 262 -8.31 12.61 11.04
CA SER A 262 -9.45 12.43 10.13
C SER A 262 -10.21 11.13 10.34
N ILE A 263 -9.69 10.19 11.14
CA ILE A 263 -10.38 8.92 11.44
C ILE A 263 -11.52 9.20 12.42
N PRO A 264 -12.78 8.84 12.10
CA PRO A 264 -13.90 8.98 13.03
C PRO A 264 -13.67 8.15 14.30
N LYS A 265 -13.88 8.75 15.47
CA LYS A 265 -13.88 8.04 16.76
C LYS A 265 -15.32 7.87 17.22
N LEU A 266 -15.70 6.63 17.53
CA LEU A 266 -17.08 6.27 17.92
C LEU A 266 -17.56 7.04 19.17
N ASP A 267 -16.65 7.41 20.06
CA ASP A 267 -16.97 8.04 21.35
C ASP A 267 -16.92 9.58 21.33
N GLU A 268 -16.54 10.21 20.21
CA GLU A 268 -16.44 11.67 20.11
C GLU A 268 -17.61 12.26 19.30
N LYS A 269 -18.51 13.00 19.98
CA LYS A 269 -19.50 13.85 19.32
C LYS A 269 -18.80 15.08 18.71
N ARG A 270 -18.16 14.93 17.55
CA ARG A 270 -17.65 16.06 16.77
C ARG A 270 -18.69 16.53 15.76
N GLU A 271 -18.99 17.83 15.75
CA GLU A 271 -19.87 18.43 14.74
C GLU A 271 -19.22 18.46 13.34
N ARG A 272 -17.88 18.44 13.27
CA ARG A 272 -17.11 18.38 12.01
C ARG A 272 -15.91 17.44 12.14
N LEU A 273 -15.74 16.57 11.15
CA LEU A 273 -14.54 15.75 11.01
C LEU A 273 -13.36 16.62 10.61
N PHE A 274 -12.18 16.34 11.17
CA PHE A 274 -10.97 17.02 10.77
C PHE A 274 -10.59 16.62 9.35
N SER A 275 -10.29 17.59 8.49
CA SER A 275 -9.77 17.36 7.15
C SER A 275 -8.47 18.13 6.96
N ILE A 276 -7.49 17.52 6.28
CA ILE A 276 -6.28 18.22 5.86
C ILE A 276 -6.64 19.15 4.71
N GLU A 277 -6.61 20.45 4.96
CA GLU A 277 -6.91 21.50 3.98
C GLU A 277 -6.04 21.40 2.71
N GLY A 278 -6.61 21.87 1.59
CA GLY A 278 -5.97 21.88 0.28
C GLY A 278 -5.83 20.51 -0.38
N THR A 279 -5.20 20.48 -1.55
CA THR A 279 -5.00 19.25 -2.36
C THR A 279 -3.52 18.86 -2.44
N PRO A 280 -3.20 17.57 -2.58
CA PRO A 280 -1.83 17.13 -2.83
C PRO A 280 -1.22 17.86 -4.05
N PRO A 281 0.08 18.22 -4.01
CA PRO A 281 0.73 18.86 -5.15
C PRO A 281 0.69 17.91 -6.35
N PRO A 282 0.30 18.39 -7.54
CA PRO A 282 0.24 17.55 -8.72
C PRO A 282 1.65 17.15 -9.16
N LEU A 283 1.73 16.04 -9.90
CA LEU A 283 2.98 15.55 -10.45
C LEU A 283 3.68 16.64 -11.28
N GLY A 284 4.96 16.90 -11.01
CA GLY A 284 5.73 17.93 -11.71
C GLY A 284 5.57 19.36 -11.19
N ARG A 285 4.65 19.64 -10.25
CA ARG A 285 4.49 20.97 -9.63
C ARG A 285 4.62 20.88 -8.11
N ARG A 286 5.70 20.28 -7.64
CA ARG A 286 6.01 20.18 -6.21
C ARG A 286 6.56 21.52 -5.71
N PRO A 287 6.24 21.91 -4.47
CA PRO A 287 6.91 23.06 -3.86
C PRO A 287 8.38 22.73 -3.56
N THR A 288 9.17 23.78 -3.32
CA THR A 288 10.53 23.65 -2.79
C THR A 288 10.50 23.22 -1.32
N GLY A 289 11.58 22.62 -0.84
CA GLY A 289 11.68 22.14 0.54
C GLY A 289 10.75 20.97 0.86
N CYS A 290 10.08 21.00 2.00
CA CYS A 290 9.13 19.96 2.43
C CYS A 290 7.89 19.96 1.54
N ALA A 291 7.64 18.87 0.81
CA ALA A 291 6.49 18.76 -0.09
C ALA A 291 5.13 19.01 0.59
N PHE A 292 5.02 18.79 1.90
CA PHE A 292 3.80 18.98 2.68
C PHE A 292 3.65 20.41 3.24
N HIS A 293 4.67 21.27 3.16
CA HIS A 293 4.64 22.60 3.77
C HIS A 293 3.43 23.48 3.37
N PRO A 294 2.87 23.42 2.13
CA PRO A 294 1.71 24.24 1.77
C PRO A 294 0.43 23.85 2.51
N ARG A 295 0.35 22.62 3.04
CA ARG A 295 -0.80 22.06 3.77
C ARG A 295 -0.50 21.86 5.26
N CYS A 296 0.73 22.17 5.69
CA CYS A 296 1.17 21.93 7.05
C CYS A 296 0.89 23.15 7.93
N ILE A 297 0.03 22.99 8.93
CA ILE A 297 -0.28 24.03 9.92
C ILE A 297 0.91 24.41 10.81
N TYR A 298 2.01 23.64 10.76
CA TYR A 298 3.25 23.90 11.49
C TYR A 298 4.40 24.35 10.58
N ALA A 299 4.12 24.68 9.31
CA ALA A 299 5.15 25.10 8.37
C ALA A 299 5.88 26.35 8.89
N ARG A 300 7.21 26.32 8.80
CA ARG A 300 8.11 27.45 9.09
C ARG A 300 9.03 27.69 7.91
N GLU A 301 9.80 28.77 7.94
CA GLU A 301 10.68 29.19 6.85
C GLU A 301 11.61 28.07 6.35
N VAL A 302 12.19 27.25 7.26
CA VAL A 302 13.03 26.11 6.89
C VAL A 302 12.30 25.09 6.02
N CYS A 303 10.99 24.87 6.23
CA CYS A 303 10.18 23.94 5.46
C CYS A 303 9.98 24.38 4.01
N LEU A 304 10.06 25.67 3.71
CA LEU A 304 9.91 26.20 2.35
C LEU A 304 11.20 26.04 1.54
N LYS A 305 12.35 25.94 2.21
CA LYS A 305 13.68 25.99 1.58
C LYS A 305 14.35 24.62 1.53
N GLU A 306 14.19 23.83 2.58
CA GLU A 306 14.93 22.58 2.77
C GLU A 306 13.98 21.39 2.89
N GLU A 307 14.24 20.33 2.13
CA GLU A 307 13.47 19.10 2.25
C GLU A 307 14.02 18.25 3.42
N PRO A 308 13.20 17.95 4.44
CA PRO A 308 13.66 17.21 5.61
C PRO A 308 14.14 15.80 5.24
N ALA A 309 15.28 15.40 5.80
CA ALA A 309 15.76 14.03 5.72
C ALA A 309 14.94 13.11 6.62
N LEU A 310 14.77 11.85 6.20
CA LEU A 310 14.15 10.81 7.02
C LEU A 310 15.11 10.44 8.16
N ARG A 311 14.75 10.79 9.40
CA ARG A 311 15.60 10.59 10.59
C ARG A 311 14.81 9.95 11.72
N LEU A 312 15.53 9.33 12.67
CA LEU A 312 14.90 8.81 13.88
C LEU A 312 14.40 9.98 14.74
N ALA A 313 13.14 9.88 15.18
CA ALA A 313 12.46 10.78 16.09
C ALA A 313 11.57 9.94 17.02
N GLY A 314 11.97 9.80 18.29
CA GLY A 314 11.36 8.84 19.21
C GLY A 314 11.47 7.40 18.68
N ALA A 315 10.32 6.72 18.58
CA ALA A 315 10.23 5.35 18.06
C ALA A 315 9.98 5.28 16.53
N SER A 316 9.89 6.43 15.85
CA SER A 316 9.54 6.53 14.43
C SER A 316 10.71 7.08 13.61
N LEU A 317 10.77 6.73 12.34
CA LEU A 317 11.50 7.52 11.34
C LEU A 317 10.54 8.60 10.83
N SER A 318 10.97 9.86 10.78
CA SER A 318 10.17 10.98 10.29
C SER A 318 11.00 11.92 9.42
N ALA A 319 10.45 12.31 8.28
CA ALA A 319 10.99 13.35 7.41
C ALA A 319 10.33 14.69 7.78
N CYS A 320 10.53 15.16 9.01
CA CYS A 320 10.04 16.44 9.48
C CYS A 320 11.15 17.19 10.24
N HIS A 321 11.33 18.47 9.93
CA HIS A 321 12.24 19.36 10.66
C HIS A 321 11.90 19.43 12.16
N PHE A 322 10.61 19.29 12.51
CA PHE A 322 10.08 19.47 13.86
C PHE A 322 9.61 18.16 14.52
N ALA A 323 10.03 17.00 14.02
CA ALA A 323 9.55 15.68 14.44
C ALA A 323 9.53 15.48 15.97
N ASP A 324 10.61 15.87 16.66
CA ASP A 324 10.76 15.69 18.11
C ASP A 324 9.90 16.66 18.95
N SER A 325 9.50 17.78 18.36
CA SER A 325 8.72 18.83 19.04
C SER A 325 7.23 18.80 18.74
N LEU A 326 6.76 17.85 17.92
CA LEU A 326 5.36 17.81 17.48
C LEU A 326 4.36 17.56 18.60
N GLU A 327 4.70 16.75 19.61
CA GLU A 327 3.82 16.46 20.75
C GLU A 327 3.30 17.74 21.44
N GLN A 328 4.12 18.79 21.44
CA GLN A 328 3.84 20.07 22.10
C GLN A 328 3.01 21.02 21.21
N MET A 329 2.75 20.64 19.95
CA MET A 329 2.04 21.49 18.99
C MET A 329 0.56 21.09 18.89
N PRO A 330 -0.38 22.05 18.97
CA PRO A 330 -1.81 21.78 18.95
C PRO A 330 -2.26 21.24 17.60
N VAL A 331 -3.11 20.20 17.59
CA VAL A 331 -3.68 19.58 16.38
C VAL A 331 -4.71 20.47 15.70
N HIS A 332 -5.25 21.44 16.43
CA HIS A 332 -6.30 22.35 15.97
C HIS A 332 -5.86 23.80 16.19
N GLN A 333 -5.75 24.57 15.12
CA GLN A 333 -6.16 25.97 15.22
C GLN A 333 -7.68 25.95 15.02
N ALA A 334 -8.44 26.27 16.05
CA ALA A 334 -9.84 26.62 15.86
C ALA A 334 -9.86 27.71 14.79
N ALA A 335 -10.56 27.47 13.68
CA ALA A 335 -10.93 28.56 12.80
C ALA A 335 -11.71 29.53 13.68
N ALA A 336 -11.10 30.66 14.05
CA ALA A 336 -11.84 31.78 14.59
C ALA A 336 -12.84 32.14 13.50
N GLY A 337 -14.11 31.80 13.73
CA GLY A 337 -15.20 32.31 12.90
C GLY A 337 -15.11 33.85 12.92
N PRO A 338 -15.56 34.53 11.86
CA PRO A 338 -15.60 35.99 11.90
C PRO A 338 -16.43 36.39 13.12
N GLU A 339 -15.83 37.18 14.02
CA GLU A 339 -16.56 37.87 15.06
C GLU A 339 -17.71 38.61 14.38
N THR A 340 -18.93 38.16 14.64
CA THR A 340 -20.12 38.94 14.30
C THR A 340 -20.03 40.20 15.15
N THR A 341 -19.50 41.27 14.55
CA THR A 341 -19.63 42.62 15.08
C THR A 341 -21.13 42.89 15.17
N GLU A 342 -21.65 42.85 16.39
CA GLU A 342 -22.94 43.45 16.73
C GLU A 342 -22.86 44.93 16.36
N VAL A 343 -23.40 45.29 15.21
CA VAL A 343 -23.73 46.68 14.89
C VAL A 343 -25.08 46.95 15.55
N HIS A 344 -25.03 47.43 16.78
CA HIS A 344 -26.10 48.26 17.32
C HIS A 344 -26.17 49.55 16.51
N GLN A 345 -27.25 49.72 15.74
CA GLN A 345 -28.10 50.92 15.72
C GLN A 345 -29.35 50.70 14.87
#